data_AF-A0A653VAP0-F1
#
_entry.id   AF-A0A653VAP0-F1
#
_cell.length_a   1.000
_cell.length_b   1.000
_cell.length_c   1.000
_cell.angle_alpha   90.00
_cell.angle_beta   90.00
_cell.angle_gamma   90.00
#
_symmetry.space_group_name_H-M   'P 1'
#
loop_
_entity.id
_entity.type
_entity.pdbx_description
1 polymer ?
#
loop_
_entity_poly.entity_id
_entity_poly.type
_entity_poly.pdbx_seq_one_letter_code
_entity_poly.pdbx_strand_id
1 'polypeptide(L)'
;MSSDSTSRRTLLAGAAWSVPAVAITVAAPIAVASTPAPLANTWYTGGSTSVVSGNVARFTLTGDDGDGNDSVLPDNSTVVITPDAGVTIVNTAITGGVLTDNGDGSFTATVDSGVTTLVANFRVTGPSGANVSYVSTVALPPFTETFQIPIV
;
A
#
# COMPACT_ATOMS: atom_id res chain seq x y z
N MET A 1 66.56 73.29 -24.42
CA MET A 1 66.32 72.98 -25.84
C MET A 1 65.48 71.71 -25.91
N SER A 2 64.44 71.76 -26.74
CA SER A 2 63.38 70.77 -26.94
C SER A 2 63.90 69.40 -27.37
N SER A 3 63.17 68.34 -27.01
CA SER A 3 62.57 67.45 -28.01
C SER A 3 61.40 66.66 -27.42
N ASP A 4 60.25 66.89 -28.05
CA ASP A 4 59.02 66.11 -28.07
C ASP A 4 59.24 64.59 -28.10
N SER A 5 58.42 63.85 -27.36
CA SER A 5 57.95 62.53 -27.83
C SER A 5 56.60 62.22 -27.20
N THR A 6 55.58 62.41 -28.03
CA THR A 6 54.21 61.94 -27.85
C THR A 6 54.18 60.41 -27.82
N SER A 7 53.55 59.80 -26.80
CA SER A 7 52.99 58.46 -26.96
C SER A 7 51.66 58.32 -26.23
N ARG A 8 50.62 58.05 -27.01
CA ARG A 8 49.20 58.00 -26.64
C ARG A 8 48.82 56.57 -26.18
N ARG A 9 48.09 56.49 -25.05
CA ARG A 9 47.08 55.49 -24.59
C ARG A 9 47.18 54.02 -25.08
N THR A 10 47.01 53.10 -24.12
CA THR A 10 45.78 52.26 -24.05
C THR A 10 45.48 51.92 -22.58
N LEU A 11 44.42 52.52 -22.04
CA LEU A 11 43.76 52.02 -20.83
C LEU A 11 42.91 50.84 -21.28
N LEU A 12 43.34 49.61 -20.96
CA LEU A 12 42.47 48.45 -21.16
C LEU A 12 41.46 48.45 -20.00
N ALA A 13 40.28 48.98 -20.27
CA ALA A 13 39.11 48.88 -19.40
C ALA A 13 38.67 47.41 -19.36
N GLY A 14 39.18 46.66 -18.39
CA GLY A 14 38.59 45.40 -17.97
C GLY A 14 37.43 45.71 -17.04
N ALA A 15 36.22 45.76 -17.59
CA ALA A 15 34.99 46.00 -16.85
C ALA A 15 34.88 45.09 -15.62
N ALA A 16 34.54 45.72 -14.51
CA ALA A 16 34.13 45.08 -13.28
C ALA A 16 33.03 44.05 -13.53
N TRP A 17 33.25 42.83 -13.08
CA TRP A 17 32.16 41.94 -12.71
C TRP A 17 32.54 41.30 -11.39
N SER A 18 32.22 42.03 -10.32
CA SER A 18 32.03 41.46 -8.99
C SER A 18 31.05 40.30 -9.15
N VAL A 19 31.52 39.06 -9.08
CA VAL A 19 30.62 37.92 -8.96
C VAL A 19 30.13 37.93 -7.53
N PRO A 20 28.83 38.11 -7.25
CA PRO A 20 28.33 37.85 -5.91
C PRO A 20 28.49 36.35 -5.67
N ALA A 21 29.26 35.97 -4.66
CA ALA A 21 29.22 34.62 -4.13
C ALA A 21 27.81 34.39 -3.56
N VAL A 22 26.92 33.82 -4.36
CA VAL A 22 25.63 33.33 -3.88
C VAL A 22 25.93 32.08 -3.07
N ALA A 23 25.97 32.23 -1.74
CA ALA A 23 25.91 31.10 -0.84
C ALA A 23 24.51 30.49 -0.95
N ILE A 24 24.35 29.49 -1.82
CA ILE A 24 23.17 28.63 -1.78
C ILE A 24 23.32 27.73 -0.55
N THR A 25 22.63 28.06 0.53
CA THR A 25 22.25 27.03 1.52
C THR A 25 21.32 26.09 0.78
N VAL A 26 21.87 25.01 0.24
CA VAL A 26 21.06 23.89 -0.20
C VAL A 26 20.51 23.29 1.08
N ALA A 27 19.21 23.48 1.34
CA ALA A 27 18.52 22.65 2.31
C ALA A 27 18.78 21.21 1.87
N ALA A 28 19.57 20.46 2.64
CA ALA A 28 19.69 19.03 2.40
C ALA A 28 18.27 18.49 2.34
N PRO A 29 17.85 17.79 1.27
CA PRO A 29 16.59 17.10 1.32
C PRO A 29 16.69 16.20 2.54
N ILE A 30 15.83 16.43 3.53
CA ILE A 30 15.56 15.42 4.54
C ILE A 30 14.94 14.30 3.71
N ALA A 31 15.79 13.40 3.24
CA ALA A 31 15.36 12.10 2.80
C ALA A 31 14.70 11.51 4.04
N VAL A 32 13.38 11.64 4.12
CA VAL A 32 12.58 10.68 4.85
C VAL A 32 12.88 9.38 4.12
N ALA A 33 13.87 8.66 4.63
CA ALA A 33 14.00 7.26 4.30
C ALA A 33 12.69 6.66 4.78
N SER A 34 11.80 6.31 3.86
CA SER A 34 10.74 5.38 4.16
C SER A 34 11.46 4.09 4.55
N THR A 35 11.71 3.90 5.84
CA THR A 35 12.12 2.60 6.34
C THR A 35 11.01 1.64 5.91
N PRO A 36 11.34 0.51 5.26
CA PRO A 36 10.33 -0.50 4.94
C PRO A 36 9.51 -0.79 6.19
N ALA A 37 8.18 -0.92 6.03
CA ALA A 37 7.33 -1.29 7.15
C ALA A 37 7.88 -2.57 7.80
N PRO A 38 7.93 -2.64 9.14
CA PRO A 38 8.46 -3.81 9.84
C PRO A 38 7.61 -5.04 9.50
N LEU A 39 8.16 -6.23 9.71
CA LEU A 39 7.37 -7.45 9.59
C LEU A 39 6.31 -7.48 10.70
N ALA A 40 5.09 -7.85 10.33
CA ALA A 40 3.99 -7.99 11.26
C ALA A 40 4.31 -9.05 12.31
N ASN A 41 3.92 -8.78 13.56
CA ASN A 41 3.95 -9.76 14.65
C ASN A 41 2.54 -10.12 15.15
N THR A 42 1.53 -9.36 14.72
CA THR A 42 0.12 -9.62 14.91
C THR A 42 -0.62 -9.33 13.59
N TRP A 43 -1.87 -9.79 13.49
CA TRP A 43 -2.69 -9.54 12.32
C TRP A 43 -4.16 -9.54 12.72
N TYR A 44 -4.99 -8.94 11.87
CA TYR A 44 -6.43 -8.95 12.00
C TYR A 44 -7.07 -9.23 10.64
N THR A 45 -8.07 -10.12 10.64
CA THR A 45 -8.95 -10.31 9.49
C THR A 45 -10.37 -9.90 9.82
N GLY A 46 -10.90 -9.01 9.01
CA GLY A 46 -12.28 -8.57 9.08
C GLY A 46 -13.02 -8.85 7.79
N GLY A 47 -14.34 -8.90 7.89
CA GLY A 47 -15.14 -8.65 6.71
C GLY A 47 -16.50 -8.07 7.04
N SER A 48 -17.15 -7.58 6.00
CA SER A 48 -18.45 -6.93 6.06
C SER A 48 -19.23 -7.23 4.80
N THR A 49 -20.55 -7.27 4.94
CA THR A 49 -21.50 -7.39 3.83
C THR A 49 -22.41 -6.15 3.86
N SER A 50 -22.78 -5.63 2.70
CA SER A 50 -23.69 -4.49 2.58
C SER A 50 -24.65 -4.68 1.43
N VAL A 51 -25.95 -4.65 1.74
CA VAL A 51 -27.04 -4.71 0.74
C VAL A 51 -27.48 -3.34 0.25
N VAL A 52 -27.29 -2.29 1.04
CA VAL A 52 -27.58 -0.91 0.63
C VAL A 52 -26.57 -0.43 -0.43
N SER A 53 -25.37 -1.01 -0.46
CA SER A 53 -24.30 -0.70 -1.41
C SER A 53 -24.20 -1.69 -2.58
N GLY A 54 -25.31 -2.31 -2.99
CA GLY A 54 -25.35 -3.19 -4.18
C GLY A 54 -24.87 -4.61 -3.93
N ASN A 55 -25.16 -5.15 -2.75
CA ASN A 55 -24.78 -6.49 -2.29
C ASN A 55 -23.28 -6.76 -2.42
N VAL A 56 -22.47 -5.98 -1.73
CA VAL A 56 -21.01 -6.13 -1.75
C VAL A 56 -20.54 -6.75 -0.45
N ALA A 57 -19.65 -7.75 -0.54
CA ALA A 57 -18.85 -8.24 0.58
C ALA A 57 -17.42 -7.72 0.45
N ARG A 58 -16.85 -7.25 1.56
CA ARG A 58 -15.46 -6.80 1.67
C ARG A 58 -14.77 -7.63 2.74
N PHE A 59 -13.61 -8.17 2.40
CA PHE A 59 -12.71 -8.87 3.31
C PHE A 59 -11.39 -8.12 3.37
N THR A 60 -10.84 -8.00 4.57
CA THR A 60 -9.58 -7.30 4.82
C THR A 60 -8.70 -8.15 5.72
N LEU A 61 -7.45 -8.35 5.35
CA LEU A 61 -6.41 -8.90 6.21
C LEU A 61 -5.34 -7.83 6.37
N THR A 62 -5.04 -7.45 7.61
CA THR A 62 -4.06 -6.39 7.94
C THR A 62 -3.02 -6.96 8.88
N GLY A 63 -1.75 -6.67 8.61
CA GLY A 63 -0.64 -6.98 9.50
C GLY A 63 -0.30 -5.78 10.37
N ASP A 64 -0.07 -6.02 11.65
CA ASP A 64 0.25 -4.98 12.63
C ASP A 64 1.50 -5.37 13.44
N ASP A 65 2.18 -4.36 13.99
CA ASP A 65 3.19 -4.57 15.02
C ASP A 65 2.54 -4.70 16.42
N GLY A 66 3.37 -4.87 17.46
CA GLY A 66 2.88 -5.09 18.82
C GLY A 66 2.22 -3.85 19.44
N ASP A 67 2.34 -2.70 18.76
CA ASP A 67 1.81 -1.41 19.17
C ASP A 67 0.62 -0.96 18.29
N GLY A 68 0.23 -1.78 17.30
CA GLY A 68 -0.91 -1.53 16.40
C GLY A 68 -0.60 -0.67 15.19
N ASN A 69 0.67 -0.58 14.76
CA ASN A 69 1.06 0.10 13.52
C ASN A 69 1.11 -0.86 12.34
N ASP A 70 0.71 -0.37 11.15
CA ASP A 70 0.76 -1.10 9.88
C ASP A 70 2.14 -1.77 9.67
N SER A 71 2.10 -3.07 9.44
CA SER A 71 3.28 -3.91 9.28
C SER A 71 3.11 -4.90 8.12
N VAL A 72 4.21 -5.27 7.48
CA VAL A 72 4.22 -6.16 6.32
C VAL A 72 3.76 -7.55 6.74
N LEU A 73 2.70 -8.03 6.09
CA LEU A 73 2.23 -9.40 6.25
C LEU A 73 3.30 -10.38 5.75
N PRO A 74 3.49 -11.52 6.42
CA PRO A 74 4.37 -12.57 5.91
C PRO A 74 3.95 -13.03 4.52
N ASP A 75 4.95 -13.31 3.67
CA ASP A 75 4.74 -13.90 2.35
C ASP A 75 3.90 -15.19 2.47
N ASN A 76 3.03 -15.43 1.49
CA ASN A 76 2.10 -16.57 1.45
C ASN A 76 1.02 -16.56 2.54
N SER A 77 0.78 -15.42 3.19
CA SER A 77 -0.45 -15.25 3.96
C SER A 77 -1.66 -15.36 3.04
N THR A 78 -2.70 -16.06 3.48
CA THR A 78 -3.90 -16.31 2.68
C THR A 78 -5.19 -15.99 3.41
N VAL A 79 -6.23 -15.69 2.65
CA VAL A 79 -7.62 -15.62 3.11
C VAL A 79 -8.47 -16.48 2.16
N VAL A 80 -9.06 -17.54 2.68
CA VAL A 80 -10.03 -18.37 1.95
C VAL A 80 -11.41 -17.85 2.26
N ILE A 81 -12.16 -17.43 1.24
CA ILE A 81 -13.53 -16.92 1.35
C ILE A 81 -14.48 -18.00 0.82
N THR A 82 -15.41 -18.44 1.68
CA THR A 82 -16.33 -19.53 1.40
C THR A 82 -17.78 -19.07 1.60
N PRO A 83 -18.58 -19.00 0.52
CA PRO A 83 -20.00 -18.70 0.63
C PRO A 83 -20.81 -19.91 1.14
N ASP A 84 -21.93 -19.65 1.82
CA ASP A 84 -22.91 -20.69 2.14
C ASP A 84 -23.56 -21.28 0.86
N ALA A 85 -24.17 -22.46 1.00
CA ALA A 85 -24.88 -23.09 -0.11
C ALA A 85 -26.00 -22.19 -0.66
N GLY A 86 -26.03 -22.02 -1.99
CA GLY A 86 -27.00 -21.15 -2.67
C GLY A 86 -26.60 -19.67 -2.72
N VAL A 87 -25.43 -19.30 -2.18
CA VAL A 87 -24.82 -17.99 -2.37
C VAL A 87 -23.79 -18.06 -3.50
N THR A 88 -23.82 -17.08 -4.39
CA THR A 88 -22.80 -16.85 -5.41
C THR A 88 -22.05 -15.57 -5.08
N ILE A 89 -20.73 -15.64 -5.05
CA ILE A 89 -19.85 -14.48 -4.94
C ILE A 89 -19.05 -14.30 -6.23
N VAL A 90 -18.90 -13.06 -6.66
CA VAL A 90 -18.13 -12.71 -7.86
C VAL A 90 -17.13 -11.64 -7.47
N ASN A 91 -15.84 -11.89 -7.72
CA ASN A 91 -14.83 -10.89 -7.42
C ASN A 91 -15.06 -9.62 -8.24
N THR A 92 -14.90 -8.48 -7.57
CA THR A 92 -14.99 -7.16 -8.21
C THR A 92 -13.67 -6.42 -8.19
N ALA A 93 -12.91 -6.57 -7.10
CA ALA A 93 -11.59 -5.98 -6.95
C ALA A 93 -10.78 -6.76 -5.93
N ILE A 94 -9.46 -6.74 -6.11
CA ILE A 94 -8.48 -7.15 -5.11
C ILE A 94 -7.37 -6.10 -5.05
N THR A 95 -6.79 -5.92 -3.86
CA THR A 95 -5.64 -5.04 -3.63
C THR A 95 -4.71 -5.72 -2.64
N GLY A 96 -3.41 -5.64 -2.89
CA GLY A 96 -2.40 -6.24 -2.01
C GLY A 96 -2.25 -7.76 -2.14
N GLY A 97 -2.70 -8.34 -3.26
CA GLY A 97 -2.61 -9.76 -3.48
C GLY A 97 -3.28 -10.24 -4.76
N VAL A 98 -3.24 -11.56 -4.93
CA VAL A 98 -3.82 -12.29 -6.05
C VAL A 98 -5.00 -13.12 -5.56
N LEU A 99 -6.08 -13.13 -6.33
CA LEU A 99 -7.24 -13.96 -6.05
C LEU A 99 -7.27 -15.17 -6.99
N THR A 100 -7.48 -16.35 -6.42
CA THR A 100 -7.63 -17.61 -7.15
C THR A 100 -9.03 -18.17 -6.92
N ASP A 101 -9.74 -18.52 -7.99
CA ASP A 101 -10.99 -19.27 -7.91
C ASP A 101 -10.65 -20.76 -7.72
N ASN A 102 -11.22 -21.38 -6.68
CA ASN A 102 -10.97 -22.79 -6.36
C ASN A 102 -11.86 -23.76 -7.17
N GLY A 103 -12.81 -23.25 -7.96
CA GLY A 103 -13.71 -24.04 -8.82
C GLY A 103 -14.92 -24.64 -8.09
N ASP A 104 -15.03 -24.43 -6.78
CA ASP A 104 -16.16 -24.86 -5.94
C ASP A 104 -17.02 -23.67 -5.44
N GLY A 105 -16.76 -22.46 -5.96
CA GLY A 105 -17.41 -21.21 -5.55
C GLY A 105 -16.70 -20.48 -4.41
N SER A 106 -15.66 -21.08 -3.80
CA SER A 106 -14.76 -20.40 -2.88
C SER A 106 -13.60 -19.72 -3.61
N PHE A 107 -13.00 -18.72 -2.95
CA PHE A 107 -11.85 -18.00 -3.47
C PHE A 107 -10.71 -17.98 -2.45
N THR A 108 -9.48 -18.13 -2.93
CA THR A 108 -8.27 -17.98 -2.12
C THR A 108 -7.57 -16.68 -2.51
N ALA A 109 -7.49 -15.74 -1.58
CA ALA A 109 -6.69 -14.53 -1.73
C ALA A 109 -5.31 -14.76 -1.11
N THR A 110 -4.24 -14.56 -1.88
CA THR A 110 -2.85 -14.70 -1.43
C THR A 110 -2.19 -13.33 -1.43
N VAL A 111 -1.56 -12.98 -0.32
CA VAL A 111 -0.89 -11.69 -0.12
C VAL A 111 0.35 -11.60 -1.01
N ASP A 112 0.51 -10.45 -1.70
CA ASP A 112 1.74 -10.13 -2.42
C ASP A 112 2.85 -9.73 -1.45
N SER A 113 4.11 -9.95 -1.84
CA SER A 113 5.24 -9.58 -0.99
C SER A 113 5.29 -8.06 -0.72
N GLY A 114 5.58 -7.68 0.53
CA GLY A 114 5.70 -6.28 0.94
C GLY A 114 4.38 -5.56 1.22
N VAL A 115 3.27 -6.28 1.27
CA VAL A 115 1.93 -5.72 1.54
C VAL A 115 1.62 -5.71 3.04
N THR A 116 1.05 -4.60 3.52
CA THR A 116 0.53 -4.47 4.90
C THR A 116 -0.95 -4.81 5.02
N THR A 117 -1.71 -4.57 3.94
CA THR A 117 -3.16 -4.81 3.90
C THR A 117 -3.58 -5.46 2.58
N LEU A 118 -4.24 -6.61 2.70
CA LEU A 118 -4.95 -7.26 1.62
C LEU A 118 -6.44 -6.89 1.70
N VAL A 119 -7.04 -6.54 0.57
CA VAL A 119 -8.47 -6.25 0.47
C VAL A 119 -9.06 -7.01 -0.70
N ALA A 120 -10.11 -7.80 -0.45
CA ALA A 120 -10.88 -8.47 -1.48
C ALA A 120 -12.35 -8.02 -1.44
N ASN A 121 -12.88 -7.56 -2.56
CA ASN A 121 -14.26 -7.12 -2.69
C ASN A 121 -15.02 -8.03 -3.65
N PHE A 122 -16.23 -8.43 -3.26
CA PHE A 122 -17.09 -9.32 -4.01
C PHE A 122 -18.48 -8.73 -4.16
N ARG A 123 -19.14 -9.00 -5.27
CA ARG A 123 -20.60 -8.95 -5.36
C ARG A 123 -21.15 -10.26 -4.85
N VAL A 124 -22.27 -10.19 -4.12
CA VAL A 124 -22.91 -11.33 -3.47
C VAL A 124 -24.35 -11.45 -3.98
N THR A 125 -24.75 -12.65 -4.35
CA THR A 125 -26.14 -12.96 -4.72
C THR A 125 -26.56 -14.22 -3.98
N GLY A 126 -27.69 -14.17 -3.28
CA GLY A 126 -28.18 -15.30 -2.50
C GLY A 126 -29.40 -14.92 -1.67
N PRO A 127 -29.97 -15.88 -0.91
CA PRO A 127 -31.07 -15.61 -0.01
C PRO A 127 -30.62 -14.72 1.17
N SER A 128 -31.50 -13.85 1.64
CA SER A 128 -31.27 -13.07 2.86
C SER A 128 -31.08 -14.02 4.06
N GLY A 129 -30.09 -13.74 4.90
CA GLY A 129 -29.72 -14.57 6.06
C GLY A 129 -28.69 -15.67 5.78
N ALA A 130 -28.26 -15.89 4.52
CA ALA A 130 -27.10 -16.73 4.23
C ALA A 130 -25.79 -16.03 4.59
N ASN A 131 -24.69 -16.76 4.76
CA ASN A 131 -23.41 -16.19 5.18
C ASN A 131 -22.34 -16.27 4.09
N VAL A 132 -21.33 -15.42 4.23
CA VAL A 132 -20.02 -15.65 3.62
C VAL A 132 -19.01 -15.74 4.76
N SER A 133 -18.30 -16.85 4.82
CA SER A 133 -17.28 -17.13 5.81
C SER A 133 -15.89 -16.87 5.25
N TYR A 134 -14.93 -16.64 6.13
CA TYR A 134 -13.54 -16.55 5.75
C TYR A 134 -12.62 -17.23 6.76
N VAL A 135 -11.50 -17.74 6.24
CA VAL A 135 -10.44 -18.37 7.01
C VAL A 135 -9.13 -17.75 6.59
N SER A 136 -8.44 -17.07 7.50
CA SER A 136 -7.11 -16.52 7.24
C SER A 136 -6.01 -17.41 7.80
N THR A 137 -4.96 -17.60 7.01
CA THR A 137 -3.73 -18.31 7.41
C THR A 137 -2.56 -17.37 7.23
N VAL A 138 -1.94 -16.98 8.34
CA VAL A 138 -0.75 -16.12 8.37
C VAL A 138 0.38 -16.93 9.00
N ALA A 139 1.59 -16.87 8.43
CA ALA A 139 2.75 -17.59 8.95
C ALA A 139 3.34 -16.95 10.22
N LEU A 140 2.47 -16.55 11.15
CA LEU A 140 2.80 -16.01 12.48
C LEU A 140 2.06 -16.87 13.53
N PRO A 141 2.75 -17.33 14.58
CA PRO A 141 2.09 -18.04 15.67
C PRO A 141 1.21 -17.08 16.52
N PRO A 142 0.09 -17.54 17.11
CA PRO A 142 -0.62 -18.80 16.89
C PRO A 142 -1.92 -18.58 16.06
N PHE A 143 -2.47 -19.68 15.55
CA PHE A 143 -3.86 -19.86 15.09
C PHE A 143 -4.35 -19.29 13.74
N THR A 144 -5.21 -20.10 13.13
CA THR A 144 -6.13 -19.81 12.03
C THR A 144 -7.43 -19.27 12.65
N GLU A 145 -7.98 -18.17 12.13
CA GLU A 145 -9.29 -17.66 12.58
C GLU A 145 -10.37 -17.96 11.55
N THR A 146 -11.54 -18.39 12.02
CA THR A 146 -12.75 -18.58 11.22
C THR A 146 -13.82 -17.61 11.71
N PHE A 147 -14.35 -16.78 10.81
CA PHE A 147 -15.49 -15.90 11.10
C PHE A 147 -16.58 -16.05 10.04
N GLN A 148 -17.83 -15.84 10.47
CA GLN A 148 -18.99 -15.83 9.59
C GLN A 148 -19.63 -14.45 9.56
N ILE A 149 -19.93 -13.94 8.36
CA ILE A 149 -20.62 -12.67 8.18
C ILE A 149 -21.97 -12.94 7.54
N PRO A 150 -23.09 -12.56 8.19
CA PRO A 150 -24.41 -12.71 7.60
C PRO A 150 -24.60 -11.76 6.44
N ILE A 151 -25.24 -12.24 5.38
CA ILE A 151 -25.79 -11.44 4.29
C ILE A 151 -27.13 -10.93 4.80
N VAL A 152 -27.23 -9.62 5.01
CA VAL A 152 -28.43 -8.97 5.54
C VAL A 152 -29.42 -8.71 4.42
#